data_AF-X1R0K9-F1
#
_entry.id   AF-X1R0K9-F1
#
_cell.length_a   1.000
_cell.length_b   1.000
_cell.length_c   1.000
_cell.angle_alpha   90.00
_cell.angle_beta   90.00
_cell.angle_gamma   90.00
#
_symmetry.space_group_name_H-M   'P 1'
#
loop_
_entity.id
_entity.type
_entity.pdbx_description
1 polymer ?
#
loop_
_entity_poly.entity_id
_entity_poly.type
_entity_poly.pdbx_seq_one_letter_code
_entity_poly.pdbx_strand_id
1 'polypeptide(L)' 'MDRKLIQMVVQEEVRGMAKWGSTDKSPTILLAAATEELGEVAHAINHNEGADRIAQEIAETMGVLSRLYDMVIPG' A
#
# COMPACT_ATOMS: atom_id res chain seq x y z
N MET A 1 5.05 -1.62 -15.76
CA MET A 1 4.31 -0.68 -14.89
C MET A 1 4.83 0.73 -15.16
N ASP A 2 4.00 1.76 -15.09
CA ASP A 2 4.42 3.16 -15.31
C ASP A 2 5.55 3.55 -14.33
N ARG A 3 6.57 4.26 -14.79
CA ARG A 3 7.74 4.65 -13.97
C ARG A 3 7.35 5.52 -12.77
N LYS A 4 6.37 6.39 -12.94
CA LYS A 4 5.82 7.24 -11.87
C LYS A 4 5.12 6.38 -10.82
N LEU A 5 4.32 5.41 -11.26
CA LEU A 5 3.64 4.49 -10.36
C LEU A 5 4.62 3.64 -9.57
N ILE A 6 5.68 3.10 -10.21
CA ILE A 6 6.72 2.35 -9.51
C ILE A 6 7.37 3.19 -8.41
N GLN A 7 7.72 4.45 -8.71
CA GLN A 7 8.34 5.33 -7.72
C GLN A 7 7.41 5.63 -6.54
N MET A 8 6.11 5.84 -6.80
CA MET A 8 5.13 6.04 -5.74
C MET A 8 5.01 4.79 -4.85
N VAL A 9 4.90 3.60 -5.44
CA VAL A 9 4.81 2.34 -4.68
C VAL A 9 6.05 2.12 -3.80
N VAL A 10 7.26 2.32 -4.35
CA VAL A 10 8.51 2.20 -3.58
C VAL A 10 8.57 3.21 -2.44
N GLN A 11 8.09 4.44 -2.64
CA GLN A 11 8.02 5.44 -1.57
C GLN A 11 7.04 5.01 -0.47
N GLU A 12 5.90 4.43 -0.84
CA GLU A 12 4.91 3.96 0.13
C GLU A 12 5.36 2.69 0.85
N GLU A 13 6.15 1.81 0.24
CA GLU A 13 6.82 0.73 0.96
C GLU A 13 7.73 1.26 2.07
N VAL A 14 8.55 2.27 1.75
CA VAL A 14 9.44 2.91 2.74
C VAL A 14 8.63 3.59 3.84
N ARG A 15 7.56 4.31 3.51
CA ARG A 15 6.67 4.96 4.49
C ARG A 15 5.93 3.95 5.35
N GLY A 16 5.40 2.89 4.75
CA GLY A 16 4.73 1.80 5.46
C GLY A 16 5.68 1.07 6.40
N MET A 17 6.95 0.86 6.01
CA MET A 17 7.98 0.33 6.90
C MET A 17 8.30 1.28 8.07
N ALA A 18 8.28 2.59 7.83
CA ALA A 18 8.49 3.57 8.90
C ALA A 18 7.27 3.69 9.85
N LYS A 19 6.06 3.70 9.30
CA LYS A 19 4.77 3.83 10.02
C LYS A 19 4.48 2.61 10.88
N TRP A 20 4.72 1.42 10.34
CA TRP A 20 4.41 0.16 11.00
C TRP A 20 5.65 -0.57 11.51
N GLY A 21 6.87 -0.05 11.34
CA GLY A 21 8.10 -0.73 11.77
C GLY A 21 8.18 -2.16 11.23
N SER A 22 8.68 -3.07 12.06
CA SER A 22 8.71 -4.52 11.80
C SER A 22 7.37 -5.22 12.14
N THR A 23 6.21 -4.59 11.89
CA THR A 23 4.89 -5.25 12.00
C THR A 23 4.63 -6.24 10.85
N ASP A 24 5.61 -6.34 9.94
CA ASP A 24 5.86 -7.45 8.99
C ASP A 24 6.21 -8.77 9.70
N LYS A 25 5.42 -9.18 10.71
CA LYS A 25 5.66 -10.43 11.44
C LYS A 25 4.82 -11.59 10.92
N SER A 26 3.78 -11.30 10.14
CA SER A 26 2.86 -12.31 9.62
C SER A 26 2.18 -11.82 8.34
N PRO A 27 1.98 -12.72 7.34
CA PRO A 27 1.18 -12.41 6.16
C PRO A 27 -0.24 -11.92 6.48
N THR A 28 -0.83 -12.39 7.59
CA THR A 28 -2.18 -11.98 8.01
C THR A 28 -2.27 -10.52 8.42
N ILE A 29 -1.20 -9.95 8.99
CA ILE A 29 -1.17 -8.54 9.39
C ILE A 29 -1.10 -7.66 8.15
N LEU A 30 -0.22 -8.01 7.21
CA LEU A 30 -0.10 -7.28 5.95
C LEU A 30 -1.36 -7.39 5.09
N LEU A 31 -2.03 -8.54 5.09
CA LEU A 31 -3.33 -8.69 4.43
C LEU A 31 -4.41 -7.80 5.06
N ALA A 32 -4.44 -7.70 6.39
CA ALA A 32 -5.38 -6.81 7.08
C ALA A 32 -5.10 -5.34 6.75
N ALA A 33 -3.83 -4.93 6.76
CA ALA A 33 -3.42 -3.57 6.36
C ALA A 33 -3.80 -3.27 4.90
N ALA A 34 -3.56 -4.19 3.96
CA ALA A 34 -3.96 -4.01 2.57
C ALA A 34 -5.49 -3.87 2.41
N THR A 35 -6.26 -4.52 3.28
CA THR A 35 -7.73 -4.39 3.31
C THR A 35 -8.16 -3.02 3.83
N GLU A 36 -7.47 -2.49 4.84
CA GLU A 36 -7.70 -1.14 5.38
C GLU A 36 -7.41 -0.07 4.32
N GLU A 37 -6.23 -0.12 3.67
CA GLU A 37 -5.86 0.83 2.62
C GLU A 37 -6.80 0.75 1.40
N LEU A 38 -7.30 -0.44 1.06
CA LEU A 38 -8.32 -0.58 0.02
C LEU A 38 -9.65 0.10 0.42
N GLY A 39 -9.96 0.14 1.71
CA GLY A 39 -11.06 0.92 2.27
C GLY A 39 -10.87 2.43 2.06
N GLU A 40 -9.66 2.94 2.25
CA GLU A 40 -9.30 4.34 1.99
C GLU A 40 -9.37 4.70 0.50
N VAL A 41 -8.97 3.79 -0.40
CA VAL A 41 -9.20 3.95 -1.85
C VAL A 41 -10.70 4.12 -2.13
N ALA A 42 -11.54 3.25 -1.56
CA ALA A 42 -12.98 3.34 -1.73
C ALA A 42 -13.54 4.65 -1.14
N HIS A 43 -13.04 5.06 0.03
CA HIS A 43 -13.40 6.33 0.66
C HIS A 43 -13.07 7.53 -0.25
N ALA A 44 -11.85 7.63 -0.74
CA ALA A 44 -11.37 8.74 -1.56
C ALA A 44 -12.16 8.85 -2.88
N ILE A 45 -12.49 7.72 -3.52
CA ILE A 45 -13.32 7.69 -4.73
C ILE A 45 -14.75 8.15 -4.40
N ASN A 46 -15.36 7.60 -3.36
CA ASN A 46 -16.75 7.89 -3.02
C ASN A 46 -16.98 9.34 -2.57
N HIS A 47 -15.97 9.97 -1.98
CA HIS A 47 -16.01 11.37 -1.55
C HIS A 47 -15.41 12.33 -2.57
N ASN A 48 -14.98 11.83 -3.75
CA ASN A 48 -14.43 12.63 -4.84
C ASN A 48 -13.25 13.53 -4.40
N GLU A 49 -12.32 12.96 -3.63
CA GLU A 49 -11.18 13.69 -3.02
C GLU A 49 -10.11 14.15 -4.03
N GLY A 50 -10.31 13.87 -5.31
CA GLY A 50 -9.43 14.27 -6.39
C GLY A 50 -8.42 13.19 -6.80
N ALA A 51 -7.93 13.32 -8.04
CA ALA A 51 -7.10 12.29 -8.67
C ALA A 51 -5.79 12.01 -7.93
N ASP A 52 -5.16 13.04 -7.36
CA ASP A 52 -3.89 12.89 -6.64
C ASP A 52 -4.07 12.08 -5.35
N ARG A 53 -5.16 12.32 -4.61
CA ARG A 53 -5.48 11.59 -3.38
C ARG A 53 -5.82 10.13 -3.67
N ILE A 54 -6.67 9.89 -4.67
CA ILE A 54 -7.00 8.53 -5.13
C ILE A 54 -5.74 7.78 -5.58
N ALA A 55 -4.84 8.45 -6.32
CA ALA A 55 -3.59 7.85 -6.76
C ALA A 55 -2.64 7.51 -5.60
N GLN A 56 -2.63 8.34 -4.55
CA GLN A 56 -1.87 8.07 -3.33
C GLN A 56 -2.42 6.80 -2.64
N GLU A 57 -3.71 6.70 -2.39
CA GLU A 57 -4.32 5.54 -1.71
C GLU A 57 -4.10 4.23 -2.48
N ILE A 58 -4.14 4.29 -3.81
CA ILE A 58 -3.82 3.13 -4.66
C ILE A 58 -2.35 2.74 -4.51
N ALA A 59 -1.44 3.72 -4.48
CA ALA A 59 -0.02 3.45 -4.30
C ALA A 59 0.28 2.87 -2.91
N GLU A 60 -0.40 3.36 -1.86
CA GLU A 60 -0.30 2.84 -0.49
C GLU A 60 -0.74 1.37 -0.46
N THR A 61 -1.92 1.06 -0.98
CA THR A 61 -2.43 -0.32 -1.10
C THR A 61 -1.45 -1.25 -1.82
N MET A 62 -0.90 -0.80 -2.96
CA MET A 62 0.07 -1.56 -3.75
C MET A 62 1.38 -1.80 -2.98
N GLY A 63 1.87 -0.82 -2.22
CA GLY A 63 3.06 -0.96 -1.39
C GLY A 63 2.88 -2.02 -0.30
N VAL A 64 1.69 -2.10 0.33
CA VAL A 64 1.39 -3.15 1.31
C VAL A 64 1.34 -4.53 0.65
N LEU A 65 0.70 -4.66 -0.52
CA LEU A 65 0.62 -5.91 -1.26
C LEU A 65 1.98 -6.40 -1.77
N SER A 66 2.85 -5.49 -2.16
CA SER A 66 4.23 -5.80 -2.56
C SER A 66 5.02 -6.43 -1.41
N ARG A 67 4.94 -5.84 -0.21
CA ARG A 67 5.55 -6.41 1.00
C ARG A 67 4.95 -7.76 1.38
N LEU A 68 3.63 -7.92 1.21
CA LEU A 68 2.96 -9.20 1.44
C LEU A 68 3.48 -10.28 0.48
N TYR A 69 3.69 -9.93 -0.79
CA TYR A 69 4.26 -10.83 -1.79
C TYR A 69 5.66 -11.31 -1.37
N ASP A 70 6.56 -10.39 -1.01
CA ASP A 70 7.93 -10.70 -0.59
C ASP A 70 7.97 -11.59 0.66
N MET A 71 6.99 -11.45 1.55
CA MET A 71 6.89 -12.30 2.75
C MET A 71 6.44 -13.73 2.43
N VAL A 72 5.53 -13.91 1.47
CA VAL A 72 5.03 -15.23 1.06
C VAL A 72 6.02 -15.94 0.16
N ILE A 73 6.73 -15.20 -0.69
CA ILE A 73 7.73 -15.71 -1.63
C ILE A 73 9.04 -14.96 -1.36
N PRO A 74 9.82 -15.37 -0.33
CA PRO A 74 11.11 -14.76 -0.08
C PRO A 74 12.06 -15.04 -1.25
N GLY A 75 12.67 -13.97 -1.77
CA GLY A 75 13.66 -14.01 -2.85
C GLY A 75 15.01 -14.62 -2.46
#